data_AF-A0A672KDI6-F1
#
_entry.id   AF-A0A672KDI6-F1
#
_cell.length_a   1.000
_cell.length_b   1.000
_cell.length_c   1.000
_cell.angle_alpha   90.00
_cell.angle_beta   90.00
_cell.angle_gamma   90.00
#
_symmetry.space_group_name_H-M   'P 1'
#
loop_
_entity.id
_entity.type
_entity.pdbx_description
1 polymer ?
#
loop_
_entity_poly.entity_id
_entity_poly.type
_entity_poly.pdbx_seq_one_letter_code
_entity_poly.pdbx_strand_id
1 'polypeptide(L)'
;IIWLMLSYIENLDKCERLHVLNLSNNRIERIEKLEKLCQLRELHLSSNRIRKIEGLEHMTNLQVLNLAFNNIEHLPVWIAKKVIVMTEFSVLGDLFL
;
A
#
# COMPACT_ATOMS: atom_id res chain seq x y z
N ILE A 1 0.24 -24.66 9.08
CA ILE A 1 0.87 -23.83 10.14
C ILE A 1 2.35 -23.69 9.83
N ILE A 2 2.70 -22.73 8.97
CA ILE A 2 3.96 -21.98 8.99
C ILE A 2 3.53 -20.60 8.52
N TRP A 3 3.59 -19.60 9.39
CA TRP A 3 3.29 -18.22 9.04
C TRP A 3 4.34 -17.74 8.04
N LEU A 4 4.07 -17.86 6.74
CA LEU A 4 4.92 -17.27 5.71
C LEU A 4 4.68 -15.75 5.75
N MET A 5 5.43 -15.06 6.61
CA MET A 5 5.45 -13.60 6.58
C MET A 5 6.10 -13.19 5.26
N LEU A 6 5.30 -12.68 4.33
CA LEU A 6 5.76 -12.27 3.01
C LEU A 6 6.73 -11.10 3.17
N SER A 7 7.91 -11.22 2.57
CA SER A 7 8.88 -10.10 2.49
C SER A 7 8.78 -9.34 1.17
N TYR A 8 8.20 -9.97 0.14
CA TYR A 8 8.12 -9.44 -1.22
C TYR A 8 6.72 -9.60 -1.77
N ILE A 9 6.32 -8.63 -2.59
CA ILE A 9 5.13 -8.70 -3.42
C ILE A 9 5.52 -9.43 -4.71
N GLU A 10 4.78 -10.44 -5.12
CA GLU A 10 5.08 -11.20 -6.34
C GLU A 10 3.84 -11.95 -6.86
N ASN A 11 3.92 -12.42 -8.10
CA ASN A 11 2.88 -13.22 -8.77
C ASN A 11 1.50 -12.51 -8.91
N LEU A 12 1.50 -11.18 -9.03
CA LEU A 12 0.29 -10.35 -9.23
C LEU A 12 0.14 -9.84 -10.67
N ASP A 13 1.05 -10.18 -11.57
CA ASP A 13 1.12 -9.67 -12.94
C ASP A 13 -0.13 -10.00 -13.78
N LYS A 14 -0.86 -11.08 -13.43
CA LYS A 14 -2.10 -11.49 -14.10
C LYS A 14 -3.37 -11.01 -13.40
N CYS A 15 -3.25 -10.29 -12.29
CA CYS A 15 -4.37 -9.86 -11.45
C CYS A 15 -4.91 -8.48 -11.83
N GLU A 16 -4.95 -8.15 -13.13
CA GLU A 16 -5.31 -6.81 -13.63
C GLU A 16 -6.73 -6.33 -13.22
N ARG A 17 -7.61 -7.26 -12.87
CA ARG A 17 -8.99 -6.99 -12.42
C ARG A 17 -9.13 -6.92 -10.90
N LEU A 18 -8.03 -6.98 -10.15
CA LEU A 18 -8.05 -6.92 -8.70
C LEU A 18 -8.50 -5.53 -8.24
N HIS A 19 -9.48 -5.49 -7.34
CA HIS A 19 -10.01 -4.25 -6.77
C HIS A 19 -9.50 -4.00 -5.34
N VAL A 20 -9.26 -5.08 -4.58
CA VAL A 20 -8.81 -5.02 -3.19
C VAL A 20 -7.61 -5.94 -3.03
N LEU A 21 -6.51 -5.41 -2.49
CA LEU A 21 -5.31 -6.16 -2.14
C LEU A 21 -5.00 -5.94 -0.66
N ASN A 22 -5.07 -7.00 0.13
CA ASN A 22 -4.69 -6.96 1.54
C ASN A 22 -3.43 -7.79 1.78
N LEU A 23 -2.36 -7.08 2.13
CA LEU A 23 -1.04 -7.61 2.46
C LEU A 23 -0.60 -7.17 3.87
N SER A 24 -1.57 -6.84 4.73
CA SER A 24 -1.30 -6.40 6.10
C SER A 24 -0.65 -7.52 6.92
N ASN A 25 0.08 -7.15 7.98
CA ASN A 25 0.75 -8.07 8.91
C ASN A 25 1.80 -8.99 8.26
N ASN A 26 2.61 -8.41 7.37
CA ASN A 26 3.71 -9.10 6.70
C ASN A 26 5.06 -8.44 7.07
N ARG A 27 6.12 -8.73 6.30
CA ARG A 27 7.46 -8.13 6.48
C ARG A 27 7.89 -7.38 5.22
N ILE A 28 6.95 -6.86 4.45
CA ILE A 28 7.22 -6.16 3.19
C ILE A 28 7.97 -4.87 3.50
N GLU A 29 9.07 -4.63 2.79
CA GLU A 29 9.92 -3.45 2.97
C GLU A 29 9.76 -2.43 1.82
N ARG A 30 9.23 -2.87 0.67
CA ARG A 30 9.11 -2.06 -0.55
C ARG A 30 7.76 -2.26 -1.21
N ILE A 31 7.20 -1.16 -1.71
CA ILE A 31 6.02 -1.18 -2.58
C ILE A 31 6.53 -1.34 -4.01
N GLU A 32 6.31 -2.52 -4.60
CA GLU A 32 6.81 -2.85 -5.92
C GLU A 32 5.89 -3.88 -6.60
N LYS A 33 5.99 -4.02 -7.93
CA LYS A 33 5.27 -5.04 -8.72
C LYS A 33 3.74 -4.88 -8.67
N LEU A 34 3.27 -3.64 -8.54
CA LEU A 34 1.85 -3.29 -8.56
C LEU A 34 1.41 -2.60 -9.86
N GLU A 35 2.33 -2.45 -10.84
CA GLU A 35 2.15 -1.63 -12.04
C GLU A 35 1.03 -2.13 -12.96
N LYS A 36 0.66 -3.40 -12.86
CA LYS A 36 -0.42 -4.03 -13.63
C LYS A 36 -1.78 -3.94 -12.95
N LEU A 37 -1.84 -3.52 -11.68
CA LEU A 37 -3.08 -3.48 -10.89
C LEU A 37 -3.84 -2.16 -11.11
N CYS A 38 -4.07 -1.80 -12.38
CA CYS A 38 -4.67 -0.52 -12.76
C CYS A 38 -6.12 -0.34 -12.26
N GLN A 39 -6.80 -1.43 -11.90
CA GLN A 39 -8.17 -1.42 -11.37
C GLN A 39 -8.24 -1.42 -9.83
N LEU A 40 -7.09 -1.41 -9.14
CA LEU A 40 -7.06 -1.48 -7.69
C LEU A 40 -7.65 -0.21 -7.06
N ARG A 41 -8.58 -0.42 -6.13
CA ARG A 41 -9.27 0.62 -5.36
C ARG A 41 -8.81 0.67 -3.91
N GLU A 42 -8.44 -0.48 -3.36
CA GLU A 42 -7.99 -0.58 -1.97
C GLU A 42 -6.68 -1.33 -1.86
N LEU A 43 -5.72 -0.73 -1.17
CA LEU A 43 -4.42 -1.31 -0.87
C LEU A 43 -4.16 -1.25 0.64
N HIS A 44 -4.18 -2.41 1.27
CA HIS A 44 -3.93 -2.56 2.70
C HIS A 44 -2.53 -3.16 2.92
N LEU A 45 -1.62 -2.35 3.43
CA LEU A 45 -0.21 -2.66 3.70
C LEU A 45 0.15 -2.41 5.17
N SER A 46 -0.84 -2.34 6.06
CA SER A 46 -0.61 -2.06 7.48
C SER A 46 0.27 -3.13 8.16
N SER A 47 0.99 -2.75 9.21
CA SER A 47 1.86 -3.67 9.96
C SER A 47 2.88 -4.38 9.05
N ASN A 48 3.63 -3.60 8.29
CA ASN A 48 4.76 -4.04 7.46
C ASN A 48 6.03 -3.26 7.87
N ARG A 49 7.07 -3.26 7.04
CA ARG A 49 8.37 -2.59 7.29
C ARG A 49 8.70 -1.56 6.20
N ILE A 50 7.69 -1.03 5.54
CA ILE A 50 7.83 -0.10 4.43
C ILE A 50 8.40 1.22 4.94
N ARG A 51 9.43 1.75 4.26
CA ARG A 51 10.09 3.01 4.63
C ARG A 51 9.75 4.18 3.72
N LYS A 52 9.29 3.89 2.51
CA LYS A 52 9.03 4.88 1.46
C LYS A 52 7.73 4.57 0.74
N ILE A 53 6.95 5.60 0.48
CA ILE A 53 5.80 5.52 -0.41
C ILE A 53 6.30 5.81 -1.82
N GLU A 54 6.28 4.81 -2.69
CA GLU A 54 6.77 4.89 -4.07
C GLU A 54 5.99 3.93 -4.97
N GLY A 55 5.98 4.17 -6.29
CA GLY A 55 5.39 3.25 -7.25
C GLY A 55 3.87 3.19 -7.24
N LEU A 56 3.19 4.18 -6.65
CA LEU A 56 1.72 4.27 -6.59
C LEU A 56 1.16 5.46 -7.39
N GLU A 57 2.02 6.24 -8.05
CA GLU A 57 1.69 7.47 -8.76
C GLU A 57 0.69 7.22 -9.90
N HIS A 58 0.81 6.07 -10.56
CA HIS A 58 -0.02 5.66 -11.69
C HIS A 58 -1.38 5.05 -11.27
N MET A 59 -1.62 4.81 -9.98
CA MET A 59 -2.82 4.14 -9.49
C MET A 59 -3.99 5.11 -9.34
N THR A 60 -4.55 5.55 -10.47
CA THR A 60 -5.58 6.60 -10.54
C THR A 60 -6.92 6.21 -9.89
N ASN A 61 -7.20 4.91 -9.77
CA ASN A 61 -8.44 4.39 -9.18
C ASN A 61 -8.35 4.10 -7.68
N LEU A 62 -7.18 4.27 -7.06
CA LEU A 62 -6.96 3.93 -5.65
C LEU A 62 -7.65 4.95 -4.73
N GLN A 63 -8.58 4.46 -3.92
CA GLN A 63 -9.43 5.22 -2.99
C GLN A 63 -9.04 4.99 -1.53
N VAL A 64 -8.53 3.81 -1.20
CA VAL A 64 -8.10 3.44 0.16
C VAL A 64 -6.64 3.01 0.13
N LEU A 65 -5.82 3.66 0.95
CA LEU A 65 -4.41 3.29 1.15
C LEU A 65 -4.10 3.26 2.65
N ASN A 66 -3.98 2.05 3.19
CA ASN A 66 -3.63 1.84 4.58
C ASN A 66 -2.17 1.38 4.71
N LEU A 67 -1.32 2.28 5.19
CA LEU A 67 0.10 2.07 5.48
C LEU A 67 0.41 2.20 6.98
N ALA A 68 -0.60 2.16 7.86
CA ALA A 68 -0.41 2.27 9.30
C ALA A 68 0.58 1.23 9.84
N PHE A 69 1.30 1.56 10.91
CA PHE A 69 2.29 0.67 11.53
C PHE A 69 3.39 0.19 10.57
N ASN A 70 3.88 1.09 9.71
CA ASN A 70 5.11 0.93 8.91
C ASN A 70 6.25 1.82 9.46
N ASN A 71 7.38 1.87 8.76
CA ASN A 71 8.54 2.69 9.09
C ASN A 71 8.69 3.89 8.14
N ILE A 72 7.58 4.48 7.70
CA ILE A 72 7.59 5.59 6.74
C ILE A 72 8.08 6.86 7.43
N GLU A 73 9.22 7.38 6.96
CA GLU A 73 9.88 8.55 7.54
C GLU A 73 9.39 9.86 6.90
N HIS A 74 9.01 9.82 5.62
CA HIS A 74 8.64 11.00 4.85
C HIS A 74 7.49 10.71 3.87
N LEU A 75 6.61 11.69 3.71
CA LEU A 75 5.57 11.69 2.68
C LEU A 75 6.11 12.32 1.39
N PRO A 76 6.05 11.62 0.24
CA PRO A 76 6.49 12.20 -1.03
C PRO A 76 5.52 13.28 -1.49
N VAL A 77 6.02 14.35 -2.14
CA VAL A 77 5.21 15.52 -2.54
C VAL A 77 3.97 15.15 -3.36
N TRP A 78 4.06 14.12 -4.20
CA TRP A 78 2.94 13.70 -5.05
C TRP A 78 1.76 13.12 -4.25
N ILE A 79 1.97 12.58 -3.04
CA ILE A 79 0.89 11.96 -2.26
C ILE A 79 -0.16 13.00 -1.84
N ALA A 80 0.26 14.26 -1.62
CA ALA A 80 -0.63 15.35 -1.25
C ALA A 80 -1.75 15.59 -2.28
N LYS A 81 -1.47 15.37 -3.58
CA LYS A 81 -2.47 15.48 -4.65
C LYS A 81 -3.40 14.28 -4.73
N LYS A 82 -3.01 13.14 -4.16
CA LYS A 82 -3.76 11.88 -4.23
C LYS A 82 -4.68 11.72 -3.03
N VAL A 83 -4.23 12.11 -1.85
CA VAL A 83 -5.03 12.01 -0.61
C VAL A 83 -6.32 12.83 -0.66
N ILE A 84 -6.35 13.95 -1.41
CA ILE A 84 -7.56 14.76 -1.57
C ILE A 84 -8.70 14.06 -2.31
N VAL A 85 -8.40 13.02 -3.10
CA VAL A 85 -9.40 12.22 -3.83
C VAL A 85 -9.58 10.83 -3.23
N MET A 86 -8.74 10.45 -2.25
CA MET A 86 -8.89 9.21 -1.50
C MET A 86 -10.02 9.33 -0.49
N THR A 87 -10.69 8.22 -0.24
CA THR A 87 -11.67 8.09 0.84
C THR A 87 -10.96 7.84 2.17
N GLU A 88 -9.84 7.10 2.16
CA GLU A 88 -9.08 6.77 3.36
C GLU A 88 -7.57 6.71 3.06
N PHE A 89 -6.78 7.33 3.92
CA PHE A 89 -5.32 7.30 3.87
C PHE A 89 -4.74 7.29 5.28
N SER A 90 -3.96 6.26 5.59
CA SER A 90 -3.38 6.03 6.94
C SER A 90 -1.90 5.74 6.81
N VAL A 91 -1.03 6.43 7.55
CA VAL A 91 0.44 6.25 7.47
C VAL A 91 1.11 6.11 8.83
N LEU A 92 0.63 6.84 9.84
CA LEU A 92 1.10 6.67 11.20
C LEU A 92 0.40 5.47 11.82
N GLY A 93 1.03 4.84 12.80
CA GLY A 93 0.29 3.95 13.69
C GLY A 93 -0.66 4.84 14.45
N ASP A 94 -1.89 5.01 13.95
CA ASP A 94 -2.88 5.91 14.53
C ASP A 94 -3.27 5.36 15.92
N LEU A 95 -2.47 5.68 16.92
CA LEU A 95 -3.03 6.06 18.21
C LEU A 95 -3.69 7.41 17.94
N PHE A 96 -5.01 7.39 17.84
CA PHE A 96 -5.87 8.54 17.90
C PHE A 96 -5.31 9.62 18.84
N LEU A 97 -5.18 10.85 18.34
CA LEU A 97 -5.78 12.07 18.90
C LEU A 97 -5.91 13.11 17.79
#